data_AF-A0A914MU68-F1
#
_entry.id   AF-A0A914MU68-F1
#
_cell.length_a   1.000
_cell.length_b   1.000
_cell.length_c   1.000
_cell.angle_alpha   90.00
_cell.angle_beta   90.00
_cell.angle_gamma   90.00
#
_symmetry.space_group_name_H-M   'P 1'
#
loop_
_entity.id
_entity.type
_entity.pdbx_description
1 polymer ?
#
loop_
_entity_poly.entity_id
_entity_poly.type
_entity_poly.pdbx_seq_one_letter_code
_entity_poly.pdbx_strand_id
1 'polypeptide(L)'
;MKVSFELCIEISNKANYFAIWLRQLGPNGFNENVNTKYRIYADKDGKIVEISRSTYNFENQERLGYSLVLIEELLRSNGKLCLHCEIGIDCYNSIENLKNKYRKMFKNEEFTDCVN
;
A
#
# COMPACT_ATOMS: atom_id res chain seq x y z
N MET A 1 5.01 17.07 -2.89
CA MET A 1 4.20 16.26 -3.83
C MET A 1 3.02 15.68 -3.07
N LYS A 2 1.80 15.71 -3.63
CA LYS A 2 0.59 15.21 -2.96
C LYS A 2 0.30 13.80 -3.48
N VAL A 3 0.40 12.80 -2.61
CA VAL A 3 -0.09 11.44 -2.87
C VAL A 3 -1.50 11.34 -2.28
N SER A 4 -2.39 10.67 -3.00
CA SER A 4 -3.76 10.38 -2.59
C SER A 4 -4.05 8.90 -2.85
N PHE A 5 -5.07 8.35 -2.21
CA PHE A 5 -5.40 6.93 -2.32
C PHE A 5 -6.91 6.74 -2.50
N GLU A 6 -7.28 5.73 -3.29
CA GLU A 6 -8.66 5.32 -3.52
C GLU A 6 -8.82 3.83 -3.17
N LEU A 7 -9.73 3.53 -2.25
CA LEU A 7 -10.17 2.15 -2.05
C LEU A 7 -11.17 1.79 -3.15
N CYS A 8 -10.82 0.83 -3.98
CA CYS A 8 -11.58 0.41 -5.14
C CYS A 8 -12.33 -0.90 -4.87
N ILE A 9 -13.55 -0.99 -5.41
CA ILE A 9 -14.36 -2.20 -5.41
C ILE A 9 -15.00 -2.38 -6.78
N GLU A 10 -14.96 -3.62 -7.27
CA GLU A 10 -15.68 -4.02 -8.47
C GLU A 10 -16.51 -5.28 -8.16
N ILE A 11 -17.76 -5.29 -8.63
CA ILE A 11 -18.71 -6.37 -8.39
C ILE A 11 -18.87 -7.14 -9.69
N SER A 12 -18.47 -8.41 -9.70
CA SER A 12 -18.73 -9.28 -10.83
C SER A 12 -20.09 -9.96 -10.66
N ASN A 13 -21.09 -9.45 -11.38
CA ASN A 13 -22.47 -9.98 -11.38
C ASN A 13 -22.56 -11.47 -11.79
N LYS A 14 -21.53 -12.02 -12.42
CA LYS A 14 -21.49 -13.42 -12.87
C LYS A 14 -20.87 -14.36 -11.84
N ALA A 15 -20.11 -13.84 -10.88
CA ALA A 15 -19.21 -14.66 -10.07
C ALA A 15 -19.45 -14.57 -8.55
N ASN A 16 -20.32 -13.68 -8.06
CA ASN A 16 -20.54 -13.48 -6.60
C ASN A 16 -19.26 -13.15 -5.82
N TYR A 17 -18.31 -12.46 -6.45
CA TYR A 17 -17.10 -11.94 -5.82
C TYR A 17 -17.08 -10.42 -5.83
N PHE A 18 -16.49 -9.86 -4.78
CA PHE A 18 -15.92 -8.52 -4.79
C PHE A 18 -14.45 -8.62 -5.22
N ALA A 19 -14.08 -7.83 -6.22
CA ALA A 19 -12.68 -7.49 -6.47
C ALA A 19 -12.37 -6.21 -5.68
N ILE A 20 -11.40 -6.24 -4.77
CA ILE A 20 -11.08 -5.13 -3.88
C ILE A 20 -9.58 -4.84 -3.96
N TRP A 21 -9.22 -3.57 -4.09
CA TRP A 21 -7.82 -3.13 -4.11
C TRP A 21 -7.68 -1.68 -3.67
N LEU A 22 -6.47 -1.27 -3.32
CA LEU A 22 -6.11 0.13 -3.10
C LEU A 22 -5.40 0.68 -4.34
N ARG A 23 -5.77 1.88 -4.77
CA ARG A 23 -5.14 2.60 -5.89
C ARG A 23 -4.44 3.84 -5.36
N GLN A 24 -3.18 4.01 -5.72
CA GLN A 24 -2.39 5.20 -5.39
C GLN A 24 -2.46 6.21 -6.55
N LEU A 25 -2.82 7.46 -6.24
CA LEU A 25 -2.86 8.60 -7.15
C LEU A 25 -1.79 9.62 -6.73
N GLY A 26 -1.01 10.14 -7.67
CA GLY A 26 0.07 11.07 -7.34
C GLY A 26 1.26 10.89 -8.28
N PRO A 27 2.39 11.59 -8.08
CA PRO A 27 3.43 11.66 -9.09
C PRO A 27 4.14 10.32 -9.19
N ASN A 28 3.61 9.48 -10.06
CA ASN A 28 4.23 8.29 -10.56
C ASN A 28 5.27 8.77 -11.57
N GLY A 29 6.49 9.02 -11.08
CA GLY A 29 7.65 8.90 -11.94
C GLY A 29 7.56 7.51 -12.61
N PHE A 30 7.68 7.48 -13.93
CA PHE A 30 7.73 6.25 -14.71
C PHE A 30 8.60 5.21 -13.96
N ASN A 31 7.99 4.10 -13.49
CA ASN A 31 8.61 2.92 -12.87
C ASN A 31 8.88 2.90 -11.34
N GLU A 32 8.18 3.66 -10.51
CA GLU A 32 8.43 3.57 -9.06
C GLU A 32 7.50 2.57 -8.36
N ASN A 33 7.83 1.29 -8.43
CA ASN A 33 7.38 0.33 -7.42
C ASN A 33 7.61 0.95 -6.01
N VAL A 34 6.56 1.11 -5.19
CA VAL A 34 6.64 1.72 -3.85
C VAL A 34 6.22 0.73 -2.77
N ASN A 35 6.93 0.77 -1.64
CA ASN A 35 6.62 -0.02 -0.46
C ASN A 35 5.58 0.70 0.40
N THR A 36 4.36 0.82 -0.11
CA THR A 36 3.24 1.41 0.63
C THR A 36 2.76 0.42 1.67
N LYS A 37 2.83 0.80 2.95
CA LYS A 37 2.23 -0.01 4.02
C LYS A 37 0.72 0.22 4.00
N TYR A 38 -0.05 -0.85 3.91
CA TYR A 38 -1.51 -0.76 3.93
C TYR A 38 -2.13 -2.00 4.56
N ARG A 39 -3.39 -1.86 4.97
CA ARG A 39 -4.26 -2.95 5.39
C ARG A 39 -5.68 -2.68 4.90
N ILE A 40 -6.27 -3.66 4.23
CA ILE A 40 -7.66 -3.64 3.75
C ILE A 40 -8.41 -4.74 4.51
N TYR A 41 -9.53 -4.38 5.13
CA TYR A 41 -10.37 -5.33 5.86
C TYR A 41 -11.83 -4.90 5.85
N ALA A 42 -12.71 -5.86 6.15
CA ALA A 42 -14.13 -5.61 6.36
C ALA A 42 -14.53 -5.82 7.82
N ASP A 43 -15.55 -5.09 8.28
CA ASP A 43 -16.29 -5.39 9.50
C ASP A 43 -17.54 -6.21 9.13
N LYS A 44 -17.53 -7.48 9.54
CA LYS A 44 -18.66 -8.39 9.47
C LYS A 44 -19.23 -8.64 10.86
N ASP A 45 -20.21 -7.83 11.23
CA ASP A 45 -20.96 -7.94 12.50
C ASP A 45 -20.05 -7.93 13.74
N GLY A 46 -19.07 -7.02 13.75
CA GLY A 46 -18.08 -6.85 14.81
C GLY A 46 -16.84 -7.73 14.62
N LYS A 47 -16.82 -8.63 13.64
CA LYS A 47 -15.64 -9.43 13.29
C LYS A 47 -14.87 -8.78 12.15
N ILE A 48 -13.57 -8.56 12.38
CA ILE A 48 -12.65 -8.14 11.33
C ILE A 48 -12.35 -9.32 10.41
N VAL A 49 -12.61 -9.12 9.11
CA VAL A 49 -12.22 -10.04 8.04
C VAL A 49 -11.12 -9.37 7.23
N GLU A 50 -9.89 -9.88 7.34
CA GLU A 50 -8.75 -9.34 6.60
C GLU A 50 -8.84 -9.73 5.12
N ILE A 51 -8.74 -8.73 4.25
CA ILE A 51 -8.80 -8.91 2.80
C ILE A 51 -7.38 -8.94 2.24
N SER A 52 -6.59 -7.92 2.59
CA SER A 52 -5.22 -7.81 2.13
C SER A 52 -4.39 -6.90 3.04
N ARG A 53 -3.08 -7.08 3.01
CA ARG A 53 -2.12 -6.23 3.72
C ARG A 53 -0.80 -6.19 2.99
N SER A 54 -0.08 -5.07 3.12
CA SER A 54 1.26 -4.92 2.55
C SER A 54 2.20 -6.01 3.08
N THR A 55 2.93 -6.66 2.18
CA THR A 55 3.88 -7.74 2.52
C THR A 55 5.33 -7.26 2.62
N TYR A 56 5.55 -5.94 2.65
CA TYR A 56 6.86 -5.29 2.51
C TYR A 56 7.54 -5.48 1.15
N ASN A 57 6.84 -6.11 0.20
CA ASN A 57 7.27 -6.21 -1.19
C ASN A 57 6.76 -5.01 -1.98
N PHE A 58 7.43 -4.74 -3.09
CA PHE A 58 6.96 -3.77 -4.06
C PHE A 58 5.72 -4.31 -4.81
N GLU A 59 4.67 -3.50 -4.85
CA GLU A 59 3.38 -3.88 -5.45
C GLU A 59 2.96 -2.90 -6.55
N ASN A 60 2.05 -3.34 -7.42
CA ASN A 60 1.49 -2.49 -8.47
C ASN A 60 0.63 -1.38 -7.84
N GLN A 61 1.06 -0.14 -8.01
CA GLN A 61 0.38 1.05 -7.47
C GLN A 61 -1.08 1.21 -7.90
N GLU A 62 -1.45 0.72 -9.09
CA GLU A 62 -2.81 0.82 -9.60
C GLU A 62 -3.77 -0.18 -8.93
N ARG A 63 -3.22 -1.26 -8.36
CA ARG A 63 -3.96 -2.40 -7.81
C ARG A 63 -3.26 -3.04 -6.60
N LEU A 64 -2.89 -2.21 -5.62
CA LEU A 64 -2.26 -2.67 -4.37
C LEU A 64 -3.21 -3.62 -3.63
N GLY A 65 -2.70 -4.79 -3.25
CA GLY A 65 -3.47 -5.76 -2.48
C GLY A 65 -4.69 -6.34 -3.18
N TYR A 66 -4.72 -6.35 -4.51
CA TYR A 66 -5.83 -6.89 -5.28
C TYR A 66 -6.25 -8.28 -4.80
N SER A 67 -7.51 -8.40 -4.42
CA SER A 67 -8.09 -9.62 -3.86
C SER A 67 -9.48 -9.86 -4.44
N LEU A 68 -9.78 -11.13 -4.74
CA LEU A 68 -11.12 -11.61 -5.05
C LEU A 68 -11.67 -12.32 -3.82
N VAL A 69 -12.78 -11.83 -3.28
CA VAL A 69 -13.39 -12.37 -2.06
C VAL A 69 -14.87 -12.60 -2.29
N LEU A 70 -15.41 -13.70 -1.77
CA LEU A 70 -16.84 -14.01 -1.90
C LEU A 70 -17.68 -12.93 -1.22
N ILE A 71 -18.77 -12.52 -1.87
CA ILE A 71 -19.66 -11.48 -1.35
C ILE A 71 -20.17 -11.85 0.06
N GLU A 72 -20.58 -13.11 0.24
CA GLU A 72 -21.10 -13.63 1.51
C GLU A 72 -20.07 -13.64 2.64
N GLU A 73 -18.77 -13.67 2.33
CA GLU A 73 -17.72 -13.64 3.35
C GLU A 73 -17.55 -12.25 3.96
N LEU A 74 -17.88 -11.19 3.22
CA LEU A 74 -17.67 -9.80 3.63
C LEU A 74 -18.95 -9.08 4.06
N LEU A 75 -20.13 -9.47 3.54
CA LEU A 75 -21.38 -8.84 3.91
C LEU A 75 -21.77 -9.13 5.36
N ARG A 76 -22.26 -8.08 6.02
CA ARG A 76 -22.95 -8.19 7.30
C ARG A 76 -24.30 -8.87 7.14
N SER A 77 -24.83 -9.42 8.22
CA SER A 77 -26.18 -10.00 8.28
C SER A 77 -27.29 -9.04 7.84
N ASN A 78 -27.08 -7.73 7.96
CA ASN A 78 -28.00 -6.70 7.48
C ASN A 78 -27.81 -6.31 6.00
N GLY A 79 -26.98 -7.05 5.25
CA GLY A 79 -26.70 -6.82 3.83
C GLY A 79 -25.75 -5.65 3.53
N LYS A 80 -25.20 -4.97 4.54
CA LYS A 80 -24.25 -3.88 4.33
C LYS A 80 -22.82 -4.40 4.20
N LEU A 81 -22.05 -3.73 3.34
CA LEU A 81 -20.60 -3.90 3.25
C LEU A 81 -19.93 -2.74 4.01
N CYS A 82 -19.11 -3.06 5.01
CA CYS A 82 -18.33 -2.09 5.77
C CYS A 82 -16.85 -2.33 5.52
N LEU A 83 -16.27 -1.59 4.57
CA LEU A 83 -14.85 -1.68 4.23
C LEU A 83 -14.02 -0.61 4.93
N HIS A 84 -12.83 -1.01 5.35
CA HIS A 84 -11.85 -0.16 6.00
C HIS A 84 -10.51 -0.30 5.26
N CYS A 85 -9.79 0.81 5.18
CA CYS A 85 -8.43 0.83 4.70
C CYS A 85 -7.56 1.69 5.61
N GLU A 86 -6.50 1.09 6.13
CA GLU A 86 -5.45 1.77 6.89
C GLU A 86 -4.22 1.91 6.00
N ILE A 87 -3.63 3.09 5.96
CA ILE A 87 -2.47 3.39 5.13
C ILE A 87 -1.38 3.96 6.02
N GLY A 88 -0.26 3.24 6.11
CA GLY A 88 0.97 3.70 6.72
C GLY A 88 1.74 4.52 5.72
N ILE A 89 1.62 5.84 5.79
CA ILE A 89 2.45 6.75 5.00
C ILE A 89 3.79 6.86 5.72
N ASP A 90 4.80 6.17 5.19
CA ASP A 90 6.17 6.47 5.57
C ASP A 90 6.53 7.78 4.84
N CYS A 91 6.72 8.88 5.57
CA CYS A 91 7.25 10.13 5.04
C CYS A 91 8.75 9.98 4.67
N TYR A 92 9.15 8.79 4.22
CA TYR A 92 10.51 8.40 3.91
C TYR A 92 10.96 9.14 2.66
N ASN A 93 11.60 10.29 2.88
CA ASN A 93 12.22 11.06 1.83
C ASN A 93 13.49 10.31 1.40
N SER A 94 13.33 9.41 0.43
CA SER A 94 14.42 8.56 -0.10
C SER A 94 15.64 9.39 -0.51
N ILE A 95 15.43 10.60 -1.05
CA ILE A 95 16.47 11.57 -1.38
C ILE A 95 17.20 12.08 -0.13
N GLU A 96 16.46 12.38 0.94
CA GLU A 96 17.03 12.87 2.20
C GLU A 96 17.80 11.77 2.93
N ASN A 97 17.30 10.54 2.91
CA ASN A 97 18.01 9.39 3.46
C ASN A 97 19.23 9.01 2.63
N LEU A 98 19.16 9.12 1.29
CA LEU A 98 20.32 8.95 0.42
C LEU A 98 21.38 10.03 0.72
N LYS A 99 20.97 11.30 0.82
CA LYS A 99 21.85 12.41 1.21
C LYS A 99 22.47 12.19 2.58
N ASN A 100 21.70 11.75 3.56
CA ASN A 100 22.20 11.47 4.91
C ASN A 100 23.18 10.30 4.93
N LYS A 101 22.93 9.26 4.13
CA LYS A 101 23.84 8.11 3.98
C LYS A 101 25.17 8.53 3.37
N TYR A 102 25.15 9.27 2.25
CA TYR A 102 26.39 9.79 1.63
C TYR A 102 27.12 10.78 2.53
N ARG A 103 26.41 11.67 3.24
CA ARG A 103 27.02 12.57 4.23
C ARG A 103 27.71 11.81 5.36
N LYS A 104 27.12 10.71 5.83
CA LYS A 104 27.71 9.87 6.88
C LYS A 104 28.95 9.14 6.39
N MET A 105 28.92 8.59 5.18
CA MET A 105 30.09 7.98 4.53
C MET A 105 31.25 8.98 4.40
N PHE A 106 30.96 10.21 3.95
CA PHE A 106 31.97 11.26 3.85
C PHE A 106 32.53 11.68 5.22
N LYS A 107 31.68 11.83 6.24
CA LYS A 107 32.13 12.17 7.61
C LYS A 107 32.96 11.07 8.27
N ASN A 108 32.69 9.82 7.92
CA ASN A 108 33.36 8.66 8.51
C ASN A 108 34.61 8.23 7.71
N GLU A 109 34.93 8.92 6.60
CA GLU A 109 36.02 8.54 5.69
C GLU A 109 35.93 7.08 5.19
N GLU A 110 34.72 6.53 5.16
CA GLU A 110 34.49 5.19 4.60
C GLU A 110 34.65 5.27 3.08
N PHE A 111 35.67 4.59 2.53
CA PHE A 111 36.04 4.55 1.10
C PHE A 111 36.73 5.81 0.55
N THR A 112 37.50 6.54 1.34
CA THR A 112 38.40 7.58 0.79
C THR A 112 39.62 6.92 0.12
N ASP A 113 39.73 7.05 -1.20
CA ASP A 113 40.88 6.62 -2.01
C ASP A 113 41.97 7.69 -2.13
N CYS A 114 41.70 8.89 -1.61
CA CYS A 114 42.65 9.98 -1.49
C CYS A 114 43.31 9.96 -0.11
N VAL A 115 44.63 9.80 -0.07
CA VAL A 115 45.45 10.04 1.11
C VAL A 115 45.73 11.55 1.18
N ASN A 116 45.43 12.20 2.30
CA ASN A 116 45.83 13.60 2.54
C ASN A 116 47.35 13.74 2.60
#